data_AF-A0A6P1UEZ2-F1
#
_entry.id   AF-A0A6P1UEZ2-F1
#
_cell.length_a   1.000
_cell.length_b   1.000
_cell.length_c   1.000
_cell.angle_alpha   90.00
_cell.angle_beta   90.00
_cell.angle_gamma   90.00
#
_symmetry.space_group_name_H-M   'P 1'
#
loop_
_entity.id
_entity.type
_entity.pdbx_description
1 polymer ?
#
loop_
_entity_poly.entity_id
_entity_poly.type
_entity_poly.pdbx_seq_one_letter_code
_entity_poly.pdbx_strand_id
1 'polypeptide(L)'
;MKQFLALSALALSAAAMPLTASADTAADVQQQCAACHALTHDYATQDIVERDARKAPPLDYAGNKFNRDWLVGWLQNPTRIRPAGAFPPAHVKPSADGDVIDESTLEAHVKLSEEQATAFADYLMTLQPLTQLIEATTYEPGTIAERMGKMNFGKFKGCDACHQDSPKSGGLSGPELYTAWQRLQPAFIASYIADPVSWDPHTMMPEGDAKADAVAKLANYLKVIGEKQ
;
A
#
# COMPACT_ATOMS: atom_id res chain seq x y z
N MET A 1 57.74 -11.81 46.16
CA MET A 1 56.68 -12.51 45.40
C MET A 1 55.64 -11.47 45.03
N LYS A 2 55.44 -11.18 43.73
CA LYS A 2 54.58 -10.09 43.23
C LYS A 2 53.14 -10.59 43.09
N GLN A 3 52.19 -9.88 43.71
CA GLN A 3 50.74 -10.09 43.55
C GLN A 3 50.29 -9.48 42.21
N PHE A 4 49.54 -10.27 41.44
CA PHE A 4 48.81 -9.79 40.26
C PHE A 4 47.34 -9.57 40.63
N LEU A 5 46.87 -8.33 40.54
CA LEU A 5 45.43 -8.01 40.50
C LEU A 5 44.93 -8.18 39.07
N ALA A 6 43.91 -9.02 38.87
CA ALA A 6 43.13 -9.09 37.64
C ALA A 6 41.91 -8.16 37.78
N LEU A 7 41.83 -7.12 36.96
CA LEU A 7 40.61 -6.35 36.77
C LEU A 7 39.77 -7.01 35.67
N SER A 8 38.60 -7.51 36.05
CA SER A 8 37.57 -7.97 35.12
C SER A 8 36.76 -6.77 34.63
N ALA A 9 36.89 -6.43 33.34
CA ALA A 9 36.04 -5.44 32.68
C ALA A 9 34.70 -6.11 32.29
N LEU A 10 33.61 -5.67 32.93
CA LEU A 10 32.25 -6.08 32.58
C LEU A 10 31.79 -5.21 31.40
N ALA A 11 31.71 -5.80 30.20
CA ALA A 11 31.12 -5.13 29.04
C ALA A 11 29.58 -5.13 29.18
N LEU A 12 28.99 -3.96 29.35
CA LEU A 12 27.54 -3.77 29.23
C LEU A 12 27.16 -3.87 27.75
N SER A 13 26.63 -5.02 27.34
CA SER A 13 25.93 -5.16 26.06
C SER A 13 24.58 -4.46 26.17
N ALA A 14 24.43 -3.31 25.52
CA ALA A 14 23.13 -2.69 25.30
C ALA A 14 22.34 -3.57 24.32
N ALA A 15 21.37 -4.32 24.84
CA ALA A 15 20.39 -5.01 24.01
C ALA A 15 19.50 -3.95 23.35
N ALA A 16 19.54 -3.85 22.03
CA ALA A 16 18.57 -3.08 21.26
C ALA A 16 17.20 -3.73 21.46
N MET A 17 16.36 -3.13 22.30
CA MET A 17 14.96 -3.53 22.42
C MET A 17 14.23 -3.15 21.13
N PRO A 18 13.43 -4.05 20.55
CA PRO A 18 12.60 -3.71 19.42
C PRO A 18 11.63 -2.60 19.85
N LEU A 19 11.53 -1.56 19.02
CA LEU A 19 10.68 -0.40 19.23
C LEU A 19 9.20 -0.85 19.18
N THR A 20 8.65 -1.31 20.30
CA THR A 20 7.22 -1.56 20.42
C THR A 20 6.52 -0.21 20.36
N ALA A 21 5.62 -0.01 19.39
CA ALA A 21 4.77 1.17 19.36
C ALA A 21 4.09 1.35 20.73
N SER A 22 4.14 2.55 21.30
CA SER A 22 3.55 2.80 22.62
C SER A 22 2.03 2.61 22.56
N ALA A 23 1.41 2.22 23.68
CA ALA A 23 -0.04 2.11 23.78
C ALA A 23 -0.73 3.43 23.39
N ASP A 24 -0.07 4.57 23.65
CA ASP A 24 -0.55 5.90 23.26
C ASP A 24 -0.60 6.07 21.74
N THR A 25 0.38 5.55 21.00
CA THR A 25 0.39 5.63 19.52
C THR A 25 -0.76 4.84 18.90
N ALA A 26 -1.04 3.64 19.43
CA ALA A 26 -2.16 2.83 18.94
C ALA A 26 -3.51 3.54 19.16
N ALA A 27 -3.69 4.16 20.33
CA ALA A 27 -4.89 4.94 20.63
C ALA A 27 -5.01 6.19 19.75
N ASP A 28 -3.91 6.89 19.48
CA ASP A 28 -3.89 8.05 18.61
C ASP A 28 -4.24 7.69 17.15
N VAL A 29 -3.70 6.57 16.64
CA VAL A 29 -4.05 6.06 15.30
C VAL A 29 -5.54 5.68 15.26
N GLN A 30 -6.05 5.01 16.29
CA GLN A 30 -7.47 4.70 16.39
C GLN A 30 -8.32 5.98 16.34
N GLN A 31 -7.96 7.00 17.12
CA GLN A 31 -8.71 8.24 17.20
C GLN A 31 -8.69 9.04 15.89
N GLN A 32 -7.55 9.09 15.20
CA GLN A 32 -7.34 9.98 14.06
C GLN A 32 -7.59 9.31 12.71
N CYS A 33 -7.47 7.99 12.61
CA CYS A 33 -7.55 7.27 11.33
C CYS A 33 -8.83 6.42 11.19
N ALA A 34 -9.38 5.89 12.28
CA ALA A 34 -10.48 4.91 12.22
C ALA A 34 -11.82 5.47 11.70
N ALA A 35 -11.96 6.80 11.65
CA ALA A 35 -13.15 7.44 11.07
C ALA A 35 -13.28 7.19 9.55
N CYS A 36 -12.18 6.85 8.87
CA CYS A 36 -12.15 6.59 7.44
C CYS A 36 -11.52 5.24 7.07
N HIS A 37 -10.51 4.80 7.81
CA HIS A 37 -9.75 3.58 7.53
C HIS A 37 -10.15 2.45 8.46
N ALA A 38 -10.40 1.25 7.91
CA ALA A 38 -10.48 0.05 8.72
C ALA A 38 -9.09 -0.28 9.30
N LEU A 39 -9.03 -0.45 10.62
CA LEU A 39 -7.82 -0.84 11.37
C LEU A 39 -7.88 -2.30 11.85
N THR A 40 -8.98 -2.98 11.56
CA THR A 40 -9.25 -4.40 11.79
C THR A 40 -9.76 -5.03 10.49
N HIS A 41 -9.59 -6.35 10.36
CA HIS A 41 -9.99 -7.11 9.17
C HIS A 41 -11.46 -7.59 9.20
N ASP A 42 -12.30 -7.01 10.07
CA ASP A 42 -13.68 -7.48 10.25
C ASP A 42 -14.56 -7.27 9.01
N TYR A 43 -14.27 -6.23 8.21
CA TYR A 43 -14.93 -5.92 6.96
C TYR A 43 -14.91 -7.08 5.95
N ALA A 44 -13.91 -7.98 6.04
CA ALA A 44 -13.80 -9.12 5.13
C ALA A 44 -14.92 -10.15 5.31
N THR A 45 -15.64 -10.10 6.43
CA THR A 45 -16.79 -10.97 6.72
C THR A 45 -18.13 -10.24 6.63
N GLN A 46 -18.11 -8.93 6.39
CA GLN A 46 -19.30 -8.12 6.21
C GLN A 46 -19.84 -8.29 4.78
N ASP A 47 -21.04 -7.77 4.52
CA ASP A 47 -21.58 -7.77 3.17
C ASP A 47 -20.98 -6.63 2.32
N ILE A 48 -21.30 -6.63 1.03
CA ILE A 48 -20.81 -5.63 0.07
C ILE A 48 -21.26 -4.20 0.42
N VAL A 49 -22.28 -4.01 1.26
CA VAL A 49 -22.75 -2.66 1.66
C VAL A 49 -21.70 -1.97 2.53
N GLU A 50 -20.90 -2.72 3.29
CA GLU A 50 -19.75 -2.16 4.00
C GLU A 50 -18.81 -1.44 3.03
N ARG A 51 -18.56 -2.02 1.85
CA ARG A 51 -17.62 -1.46 0.88
C ARG A 51 -18.06 -0.09 0.38
N ASP A 52 -19.36 0.08 0.15
CA ASP A 52 -19.96 1.35 -0.29
C ASP A 52 -19.85 2.43 0.81
N ALA A 53 -19.92 2.03 2.08
CA ALA A 53 -19.80 2.94 3.22
C ALA A 53 -18.33 3.32 3.55
N ARG A 54 -17.36 2.52 3.10
CA ARG A 54 -15.95 2.71 3.42
C ARG A 54 -15.37 3.94 2.73
N LYS A 55 -14.90 4.91 3.52
CA LYS A 55 -14.39 6.19 3.04
C LYS A 55 -12.94 6.15 2.56
N ALA A 56 -12.14 5.19 3.04
CA ALA A 56 -10.74 5.06 2.65
C ALA A 56 -10.29 3.59 2.59
N PRO A 57 -9.18 3.27 1.89
CA PRO A 57 -8.64 1.92 1.86
C PRO A 57 -8.27 1.42 3.26
N PRO A 58 -8.42 0.13 3.55
CA PRO A 58 -8.10 -0.42 4.86
C PRO A 58 -6.59 -0.34 5.15
N LEU A 59 -6.23 -0.19 6.42
CA LEU A 59 -4.86 -0.07 6.93
C LEU A 59 -4.47 -1.20 7.88
N ASP A 60 -5.38 -2.12 8.17
CA ASP A 60 -5.19 -3.31 9.02
C ASP A 60 -4.10 -4.26 8.50
N TYR A 61 -3.72 -4.20 7.23
CA TYR A 61 -2.57 -4.92 6.67
C TYR A 61 -1.49 -3.98 6.11
N ALA A 62 -1.39 -2.75 6.64
CA ALA A 62 -0.40 -1.77 6.21
C ALA A 62 1.04 -2.32 6.27
N GLY A 63 1.37 -3.11 7.29
CA GLY A 63 2.67 -3.75 7.43
C GLY A 63 2.98 -4.86 6.43
N ASN A 64 1.95 -5.50 5.85
CA ASN A 64 2.15 -6.42 4.73
C ASN A 64 2.34 -5.67 3.40
N LYS A 65 1.85 -4.43 3.32
CA LYS A 65 1.64 -3.72 2.06
C LYS A 65 2.69 -2.67 1.75
N PHE A 66 2.98 -1.79 2.70
CA PHE A 66 3.72 -0.56 2.44
C PHE A 66 5.21 -0.71 2.72
N ASN A 67 6.02 0.08 2.02
CA ASN A 67 7.38 0.36 2.43
C ASN A 67 7.33 1.42 3.53
N ARG A 68 7.97 1.15 4.68
CA ARG A 68 7.92 2.01 5.86
C ARG A 68 8.37 3.45 5.56
N ASP A 69 9.53 3.61 4.92
CA ASP A 69 10.10 4.94 4.66
C ASP A 69 9.20 5.78 3.74
N TRP A 70 8.56 5.13 2.77
CA TRP A 70 7.54 5.77 1.95
C TRP A 70 6.33 6.19 2.78
N LEU A 71 5.86 5.33 3.69
CA LEU A 71 4.69 5.62 4.53
C LEU A 71 4.96 6.82 5.45
N VAL A 72 6.15 6.89 6.06
CA VAL A 72 6.59 8.05 6.87
C VAL A 72 6.59 9.33 6.02
N GLY A 73 7.19 9.30 4.83
CA GLY A 73 7.25 10.46 3.95
C GLY A 73 5.88 10.91 3.45
N TRP A 74 5.01 9.96 3.08
CA TRP A 74 3.68 10.25 2.57
C TRP A 74 2.75 10.80 3.66
N LEU A 75 2.82 10.31 4.90
CA LEU A 75 2.03 10.86 6.02
C LEU A 75 2.38 12.32 6.33
N GLN A 76 3.63 12.74 6.05
CA GLN A 76 4.04 14.14 6.18
C GLN A 76 3.61 15.02 5.00
N ASN A 77 3.47 14.45 3.81
CA ASN A 77 3.13 15.19 2.60
C ASN A 77 2.22 14.34 1.71
N PRO A 78 0.95 14.14 2.11
CA PRO A 78 0.09 13.20 1.43
C PRO A 78 -0.26 13.70 0.03
N THR A 79 -0.13 12.82 -0.94
CA THR A 79 -0.52 13.03 -2.34
C THR A 79 -1.66 12.10 -2.73
N ARG A 80 -2.44 12.50 -3.74
CA ARG A 80 -3.59 11.72 -4.20
C ARG A 80 -3.13 10.45 -4.92
N ILE A 81 -3.44 9.30 -4.33
CA ILE A 81 -3.16 7.97 -4.91
C ILE A 81 -4.32 7.48 -5.77
N ARG A 82 -5.57 7.77 -5.39
CA ARG A 82 -6.78 7.38 -6.13
C ARG A 82 -7.41 8.61 -6.76
N PRO A 83 -7.32 8.80 -8.08
CA PRO A 83 -7.82 10.00 -8.74
C PRO A 83 -9.31 10.22 -8.50
N ALA A 84 -10.12 9.16 -8.58
CA ALA A 84 -11.58 9.18 -8.35
C ALA A 84 -12.02 8.96 -6.88
N GLY A 85 -11.10 8.99 -5.91
CA GLY A 85 -11.39 8.67 -4.51
C GLY A 85 -11.41 7.17 -4.20
N ALA A 86 -11.87 6.79 -3.00
CA ALA A 86 -11.73 5.41 -2.50
C ALA A 86 -12.61 4.39 -3.24
N PHE A 87 -13.80 4.81 -3.69
CA PHE A 87 -14.75 3.96 -4.40
C PHE A 87 -15.53 4.79 -5.46
N PRO A 88 -15.32 4.53 -6.75
CA PRO A 88 -16.17 5.05 -7.81
C PRO A 88 -17.60 4.50 -7.68
N PRO A 89 -18.64 5.26 -8.07
CA PRO A 89 -18.59 6.56 -8.73
C PRO A 89 -18.69 7.77 -7.77
N ALA A 90 -18.34 7.64 -6.47
CA ALA A 90 -18.64 8.65 -5.44
C ALA A 90 -18.21 10.10 -5.76
N HIS A 91 -17.16 10.28 -6.56
CA HIS A 91 -16.61 11.59 -6.93
C HIS A 91 -16.68 11.84 -8.44
N VAL A 92 -17.76 11.41 -9.09
CA VAL A 92 -17.94 11.50 -10.54
C VAL A 92 -19.15 12.37 -10.86
N LYS A 93 -19.04 13.20 -11.89
CA LYS A 93 -20.14 14.00 -12.44
C LYS A 93 -20.22 13.87 -13.97
N PRO A 94 -21.42 13.98 -14.56
CA PRO A 94 -21.57 13.94 -16.01
C PRO A 94 -20.95 15.16 -16.68
N SER A 95 -20.42 14.96 -17.89
CA SER A 95 -19.96 16.02 -18.80
C SER A 95 -20.34 15.70 -20.25
N ALA A 96 -20.06 16.61 -21.19
CA ALA A 96 -20.38 16.43 -22.60
C ALA A 96 -19.62 15.27 -23.26
N ASP A 97 -18.40 14.97 -22.79
CA ASP A 97 -17.52 13.94 -23.35
C ASP A 97 -17.54 12.63 -22.53
N GLY A 98 -18.51 12.51 -21.62
CA GLY A 98 -18.62 11.41 -20.66
C GLY A 98 -18.42 11.85 -19.22
N ASP A 99 -18.48 10.90 -18.30
CA ASP A 99 -18.34 11.16 -16.88
C ASP A 99 -16.90 11.56 -16.51
N VAL A 100 -16.77 12.60 -15.67
CA VAL A 100 -15.48 13.16 -15.22
C VAL A 100 -15.40 13.19 -13.70
N ILE A 101 -14.18 13.27 -13.18
CA ILE A 101 -13.97 13.41 -11.73
C ILE A 101 -14.42 14.79 -11.28
N ASP A 102 -15.27 14.84 -10.25
CA ASP A 102 -15.62 16.07 -9.57
C ASP A 102 -14.61 16.37 -8.47
N GLU A 103 -13.52 17.02 -8.84
CA GLU A 103 -12.44 17.36 -7.90
C GLU A 103 -12.90 18.18 -6.69
N SER A 104 -14.02 18.91 -6.80
CA SER A 104 -14.60 19.70 -5.70
C SER A 104 -15.13 18.85 -4.55
N THR A 105 -15.39 17.57 -4.79
CA THR A 105 -15.89 16.61 -3.79
C THR A 105 -14.78 15.80 -3.13
N LEU A 106 -13.54 15.93 -3.61
CA LEU A 106 -12.43 15.14 -3.12
C LEU A 106 -11.83 15.76 -1.86
N GLU A 107 -11.80 14.98 -0.78
CA GLU A 107 -11.17 15.40 0.46
C GLU A 107 -9.64 15.30 0.38
N ALA A 108 -8.96 16.17 1.14
CA ALA A 108 -7.52 16.11 1.37
C ALA A 108 -7.23 15.17 2.55
N HIS A 109 -6.15 14.41 2.47
CA HIS A 109 -5.72 13.56 3.58
C HIS A 109 -5.07 14.40 4.69
N VAL A 110 -5.19 13.95 5.93
CA VAL A 110 -4.53 14.57 7.08
C VAL A 110 -3.01 14.56 6.92
N LYS A 111 -2.35 15.67 7.27
CA LYS A 111 -0.89 15.80 7.31
C LYS A 111 -0.42 15.68 8.76
N LEU A 112 0.59 14.85 8.99
CA LEU A 112 1.20 14.65 10.30
C LEU A 112 2.54 15.39 10.40
N SER A 113 2.97 15.68 11.63
CA SER A 113 4.36 16.07 11.89
C SER A 113 5.31 14.90 11.60
N GLU A 114 6.60 15.16 11.46
CA GLU A 114 7.61 14.11 11.25
C GLU A 114 7.60 13.05 12.38
N GLU A 115 7.49 13.51 13.63
CA GLU A 115 7.42 12.64 14.81
C GLU A 115 6.16 11.76 14.80
N GLN A 116 4.99 12.37 14.56
CA GLN A 116 3.72 11.63 14.47
C GLN A 116 3.70 10.67 13.29
N ALA A 117 4.18 11.09 12.12
CA ALA A 117 4.27 10.26 10.92
C ALA A 117 5.15 9.04 11.16
N THR A 118 6.28 9.21 11.85
CA THR A 118 7.17 8.10 12.22
C THR A 118 6.48 7.13 13.15
N ALA A 119 5.90 7.62 14.26
CA ALA A 119 5.21 6.79 15.23
C ALA A 119 4.01 6.04 14.62
N PHE A 120 3.20 6.73 13.81
CA PHE A 120 2.04 6.15 13.16
C PHE A 120 2.45 5.12 12.12
N ALA A 121 3.47 5.41 11.30
CA ALA A 121 4.00 4.43 10.37
C ALA A 121 4.53 3.20 11.11
N ASP A 122 5.28 3.37 12.20
CA ASP A 122 5.77 2.24 13.01
C ASP A 122 4.63 1.36 13.51
N TYR A 123 3.59 1.95 14.09
CA TYR A 123 2.41 1.21 14.52
C TYR A 123 1.71 0.51 13.36
N LEU A 124 1.43 1.21 12.25
CA LEU A 124 0.77 0.64 11.08
C LEU A 124 1.58 -0.50 10.46
N MET A 125 2.90 -0.42 10.51
CA MET A 125 3.78 -1.50 10.04
C MET A 125 3.70 -2.76 10.90
N THR A 126 3.21 -2.68 12.15
CA THR A 126 2.92 -3.88 12.97
C THR A 126 1.64 -4.60 12.56
N LEU A 127 0.77 -3.94 11.79
CA LEU A 127 -0.50 -4.50 11.36
C LEU A 127 -0.28 -5.44 10.17
N GLN A 128 -0.19 -6.74 10.46
CA GLN A 128 0.17 -7.79 9.50
C GLN A 128 -0.70 -9.06 9.58
N PRO A 129 -2.05 -8.97 9.58
CA PRO A 129 -2.93 -10.13 9.72
C PRO A 129 -2.89 -11.09 8.52
N LEU A 130 -2.26 -10.68 7.40
CA LEU A 130 -2.24 -11.42 6.14
C LEU A 130 -0.83 -11.88 5.72
N THR A 131 0.09 -12.05 6.67
CA THR A 131 1.48 -12.47 6.41
C THR A 131 1.57 -13.77 5.62
N GLN A 132 0.64 -14.70 5.81
CA GLN A 132 0.57 -15.95 5.04
C GLN A 132 0.48 -15.74 3.52
N LEU A 133 -0.15 -14.65 3.06
CA LEU A 133 -0.23 -14.33 1.63
C LEU A 133 1.12 -13.84 1.08
N ILE A 134 1.89 -13.14 1.92
CA ILE A 134 3.24 -12.71 1.61
C ILE A 134 4.19 -13.92 1.58
N GLU A 135 4.13 -14.79 2.59
CA GLU A 135 4.96 -15.99 2.68
C GLU A 135 4.70 -17.00 1.54
N ALA A 136 3.47 -17.05 1.03
CA ALA A 136 3.12 -17.88 -0.13
C ALA A 136 3.66 -17.32 -1.47
N THR A 137 4.12 -16.07 -1.49
CA THR A 137 4.56 -15.39 -2.71
C THR A 137 6.02 -15.73 -3.03
N THR A 138 6.26 -16.21 -4.26
CA THR A 138 7.60 -16.61 -4.74
C THR A 138 8.18 -15.63 -5.77
N TYR A 139 7.60 -14.44 -5.89
CA TYR A 139 8.02 -13.43 -6.85
C TYR A 139 9.34 -12.78 -6.44
N GLU A 140 10.30 -12.81 -7.36
CA GLU A 140 11.56 -12.09 -7.26
C GLU A 140 11.60 -10.93 -8.27
N PRO A 141 11.97 -9.71 -7.86
CA PRO A 141 12.08 -8.58 -8.75
C PRO A 141 13.07 -8.82 -9.89
N GLY A 142 12.58 -8.69 -11.12
CA GLY A 142 13.35 -8.83 -12.35
C GLY A 142 13.31 -7.57 -13.20
N THR A 143 13.37 -7.76 -14.51
CA THR A 143 13.23 -6.68 -15.49
C THR A 143 12.36 -7.13 -16.66
N ILE A 144 11.81 -6.15 -17.37
CA ILE A 144 11.09 -6.34 -18.62
C ILE A 144 11.38 -5.15 -19.53
N ALA A 145 11.44 -5.38 -20.85
CA ALA A 145 11.48 -4.27 -21.79
C ALA A 145 10.21 -3.41 -21.61
N GLU A 146 10.38 -2.12 -21.35
CA GLU A 146 9.29 -1.20 -21.01
C GLU A 146 8.14 -1.24 -22.01
N ARG A 147 8.45 -1.28 -23.32
CA ARG A 147 7.43 -1.41 -24.37
C ARG A 147 6.59 -2.68 -24.20
N MET A 148 7.22 -3.81 -23.87
CA MET A 148 6.50 -5.06 -23.61
C MET A 148 5.72 -4.99 -22.31
N GLY A 149 6.27 -4.37 -21.27
CA GLY A 149 5.57 -4.12 -20.00
C GLY A 149 4.30 -3.31 -20.22
N LYS A 150 4.37 -2.18 -20.94
CA LYS A 150 3.22 -1.34 -21.28
C LYS A 150 2.17 -2.09 -22.09
N MET A 151 2.58 -2.93 -23.05
CA MET A 151 1.63 -3.75 -23.81
C MET A 151 0.96 -4.82 -22.95
N ASN A 152 1.70 -5.47 -22.04
CA ASN A 152 1.11 -6.40 -21.09
C ASN A 152 0.10 -5.70 -20.18
N PHE A 153 0.50 -4.57 -19.59
CA PHE A 153 -0.33 -3.79 -18.69
C PHE A 153 -1.63 -3.32 -19.35
N GLY A 154 -1.54 -2.60 -20.47
CA GLY A 154 -2.72 -2.06 -21.13
C GLY A 154 -3.38 -3.04 -22.09
N LYS A 155 -2.71 -3.34 -23.20
CA LYS A 155 -3.34 -4.06 -24.32
C LYS A 155 -3.74 -5.50 -24.03
N PHE A 156 -2.94 -6.23 -23.25
CA PHE A 156 -3.17 -7.68 -23.04
C PHE A 156 -3.88 -8.00 -21.74
N LYS A 157 -3.82 -7.11 -20.73
CA LYS A 157 -4.42 -7.32 -19.41
C LYS A 157 -5.44 -6.25 -19.00
N GLY A 158 -5.56 -5.15 -19.75
CA GLY A 158 -6.57 -4.13 -19.52
C GLY A 158 -6.40 -3.35 -18.22
N CYS A 159 -5.22 -3.40 -17.59
CA CYS A 159 -4.97 -2.71 -16.31
C CYS A 159 -5.13 -1.19 -16.46
N ASP A 160 -4.81 -0.65 -17.64
CA ASP A 160 -4.93 0.76 -17.97
C ASP A 160 -6.37 1.26 -18.13
N ALA A 161 -7.37 0.36 -18.16
CA ALA A 161 -8.77 0.75 -18.12
C ALA A 161 -9.15 1.38 -16.76
N CYS A 162 -8.49 0.96 -15.68
CA CYS A 162 -8.75 1.45 -14.33
C CYS A 162 -7.57 2.22 -13.73
N HIS A 163 -6.34 1.84 -14.04
CA HIS A 163 -5.14 2.36 -13.40
C HIS A 163 -4.33 3.28 -14.31
N GLN A 164 -3.67 4.27 -13.71
CA GLN A 164 -2.67 5.06 -14.40
C GLN A 164 -1.29 4.40 -14.34
N ASP A 165 -0.60 4.30 -15.48
CA ASP A 165 0.81 3.86 -15.57
C ASP A 165 1.80 5.01 -15.86
N SER A 166 1.29 6.23 -16.02
CA SER A 166 2.05 7.47 -15.97
C SER A 166 1.12 8.63 -15.57
N PRO A 167 1.64 9.80 -15.19
CA PRO A 167 0.79 10.97 -14.97
C PRO A 167 -0.12 11.23 -16.18
N LYS A 168 -1.43 11.32 -15.93
CA LYS A 168 -2.48 11.60 -16.93
C LYS A 168 -2.64 10.53 -18.05
N SER A 169 -2.12 9.32 -17.87
CA SER A 169 -2.33 8.20 -18.82
C SER A 169 -2.91 6.98 -18.11
N GLY A 170 -3.93 6.37 -18.70
CA GLY A 170 -4.70 5.26 -18.10
C GLY A 170 -5.97 5.73 -17.38
N GLY A 171 -6.63 4.79 -16.71
CA GLY A 171 -7.91 4.98 -16.03
C GLY A 171 -7.79 5.71 -14.70
N LEU A 172 -8.93 6.21 -14.21
CA LEU A 172 -9.02 7.03 -12.98
C LEU A 172 -9.73 6.32 -11.82
N SER A 173 -10.36 5.17 -12.09
CA SER A 173 -11.19 4.41 -11.14
C SER A 173 -10.37 3.55 -10.16
N GLY A 174 -9.13 3.20 -10.52
CA GLY A 174 -8.17 2.53 -9.65
C GLY A 174 -7.12 3.50 -9.09
N PRO A 175 -6.29 3.07 -8.12
CA PRO A 175 -5.11 3.83 -7.71
C PRO A 175 -4.14 4.02 -8.88
N GLU A 176 -3.43 5.13 -8.92
CA GLU A 176 -2.27 5.25 -9.80
C GLU A 176 -1.21 4.20 -9.44
N LEU A 177 -0.52 3.69 -10.46
CA LEU A 177 0.48 2.65 -10.31
C LEU A 177 1.89 3.09 -10.73
N TYR A 178 2.05 4.30 -11.25
CA TYR A 178 3.37 4.80 -11.66
C TYR A 178 4.30 5.09 -10.47
N THR A 179 3.77 5.31 -9.26
CA THR A 179 4.55 5.37 -8.01
C THR A 179 4.43 4.11 -7.13
N ALA A 180 3.78 3.06 -7.62
CA ALA A 180 3.48 1.87 -6.82
C ALA A 180 4.74 1.19 -6.29
N TRP A 181 5.84 1.20 -7.04
CA TRP A 181 7.07 0.52 -6.65
C TRP A 181 7.78 1.17 -5.46
N GLN A 182 7.71 2.49 -5.32
CA GLN A 182 8.22 3.20 -4.13
C GLN A 182 7.35 2.90 -2.91
N ARG A 183 6.03 2.78 -3.14
CA ARG A 183 5.02 2.70 -2.10
C ARG A 183 4.87 1.30 -1.51
N LEU A 184 4.86 0.29 -2.36
CA LEU A 184 4.41 -1.05 -2.02
C LEU A 184 5.58 -2.03 -1.98
N GLN A 185 5.47 -3.01 -1.09
CA GLN A 185 6.43 -4.11 -1.03
C GLN A 185 6.29 -5.00 -2.28
N PRO A 186 7.39 -5.51 -2.88
CA PRO A 186 7.34 -6.35 -4.08
C PRO A 186 6.47 -7.60 -3.93
N ALA A 187 6.54 -8.27 -2.77
CA ALA A 187 5.72 -9.45 -2.50
C ALA A 187 4.22 -9.09 -2.47
N PHE A 188 3.85 -7.97 -1.84
CA PHE A 188 2.47 -7.46 -1.85
C PHE A 188 1.98 -7.16 -3.28
N ILE A 189 2.81 -6.53 -4.12
CA ILE A 189 2.44 -6.25 -5.52
C ILE A 189 2.09 -7.56 -6.23
N ALA A 190 2.97 -8.57 -6.13
CA ALA A 190 2.75 -9.84 -6.79
C ALA A 190 1.56 -10.61 -6.22
N SER A 191 1.41 -10.68 -4.90
CA SER A 191 0.29 -11.37 -4.25
C SER A 191 -1.06 -10.73 -4.59
N TYR A 192 -1.13 -9.40 -4.61
CA TYR A 192 -2.37 -8.67 -4.90
C TYR A 192 -2.77 -8.79 -6.39
N ILE A 193 -1.81 -8.79 -7.32
CA ILE A 193 -2.09 -9.01 -8.74
C ILE A 193 -2.57 -10.46 -8.97
N ALA A 194 -1.99 -11.43 -8.26
CA ALA A 194 -2.34 -12.84 -8.39
C ALA A 194 -3.75 -13.13 -7.86
N ASP A 195 -4.10 -12.58 -6.70
CA ASP A 195 -5.36 -12.84 -6.02
C ASP A 195 -5.78 -11.64 -5.15
N PRO A 196 -6.46 -10.63 -5.73
CA PRO A 196 -6.86 -9.44 -4.99
C PRO A 196 -7.99 -9.74 -3.99
N VAL A 197 -8.81 -10.78 -4.21
CA VAL A 197 -9.96 -11.11 -3.34
C VAL A 197 -9.52 -11.74 -2.02
N SER A 198 -8.36 -12.41 -2.00
CA SER A 198 -7.72 -12.85 -0.75
C SER A 198 -7.24 -11.70 0.15
N TRP A 199 -7.05 -10.49 -0.40
CA TRP A 199 -6.67 -9.30 0.38
C TRP A 199 -7.87 -8.47 0.82
N ASP A 200 -8.85 -8.33 -0.07
CA ASP A 200 -10.11 -7.63 0.20
C ASP A 200 -11.21 -8.29 -0.62
N PRO A 201 -12.15 -9.03 0.00
CA PRO A 201 -13.21 -9.74 -0.72
C PRO A 201 -14.18 -8.78 -1.42
N HIS A 202 -14.14 -7.48 -1.08
CA HIS A 202 -14.94 -6.43 -1.71
C HIS A 202 -14.11 -5.55 -2.67
N THR A 203 -12.94 -6.03 -3.09
CA THR A 203 -12.15 -5.36 -4.12
C THR A 203 -12.88 -5.28 -5.45
N MET A 204 -12.69 -4.17 -6.17
CA MET A 204 -13.14 -4.04 -7.56
C MET A 204 -12.10 -4.54 -8.56
N MET A 205 -10.86 -4.78 -8.11
CA MET A 205 -9.84 -5.32 -9.00
C MET A 205 -10.28 -6.73 -9.42
N PRO A 206 -10.46 -7.00 -10.72
CA PRO A 206 -10.93 -8.31 -11.15
C PRO A 206 -10.00 -9.41 -10.65
N GLU A 207 -10.59 -10.51 -10.18
CA GLU A 207 -9.83 -11.73 -9.95
C GLU A 207 -9.20 -12.16 -11.28
N GLY A 208 -7.88 -12.26 -11.30
CA GLY A 208 -7.14 -12.75 -12.46
C GLY A 208 -6.77 -14.20 -12.25
N ASP A 209 -6.96 -15.06 -13.26
CA ASP A 209 -6.31 -16.37 -13.34
C ASP A 209 -4.83 -16.25 -13.73
N ALA A 210 -4.18 -15.16 -13.31
CA ALA A 210 -2.88 -14.75 -13.78
C ALA A 210 -1.81 -15.75 -13.30
N LYS A 211 -1.31 -16.55 -14.23
CA LYS A 211 -0.14 -17.42 -14.00
C LYS A 211 1.03 -16.61 -13.45
N ALA A 212 1.87 -17.23 -12.62
CA ALA A 212 3.01 -16.59 -11.96
C ALA A 212 3.88 -15.74 -12.92
N ASP A 213 4.16 -16.22 -14.13
CA ASP A 213 4.92 -15.46 -15.14
C ASP A 213 4.23 -14.16 -15.58
N ALA A 214 2.90 -14.16 -15.66
CA ALA A 214 2.13 -12.96 -16.03
C ALA A 214 2.16 -11.94 -14.88
N VAL A 215 1.99 -12.41 -13.64
CA VAL A 215 2.12 -11.60 -12.42
C VAL A 215 3.52 -10.96 -12.37
N ALA A 216 4.57 -11.75 -12.54
CA ALA A 216 5.96 -11.27 -12.51
C ALA A 216 6.23 -10.21 -13.59
N LYS A 217 5.70 -10.38 -14.81
CA LYS A 217 5.84 -9.37 -15.88
C LYS A 217 5.14 -8.06 -15.56
N LEU A 218 3.96 -8.10 -14.93
CA LEU A 218 3.24 -6.90 -14.50
C LEU A 218 3.98 -6.21 -13.34
N ALA A 219 4.41 -6.96 -12.33
CA ALA A 219 5.17 -6.42 -11.20
C ALA A 219 6.52 -5.82 -11.66
N ASN A 220 7.22 -6.47 -12.58
CA ASN A 220 8.44 -5.93 -13.20
C ASN A 220 8.17 -4.67 -14.02
N TYR A 221 7.00 -4.53 -14.65
CA TYR A 221 6.63 -3.30 -15.33
C TYR A 221 6.42 -2.15 -14.33
N LEU A 222 5.72 -2.40 -13.21
CA LEU A 222 5.56 -1.41 -12.13
C LEU A 222 6.91 -0.98 -11.56
N LYS A 223 7.86 -1.91 -11.42
CA LYS A 223 9.26 -1.59 -11.08
C LYS A 223 9.89 -0.64 -12.09
N VAL A 224 9.84 -0.98 -13.39
CA VAL A 224 10.47 -0.19 -14.46
C VAL A 224 9.91 1.24 -14.54
N ILE A 225 8.60 1.43 -14.40
CA ILE A 225 8.00 2.79 -14.41
C ILE A 225 8.21 3.53 -13.09
N GLY A 226 8.26 2.77 -11.98
CA GLY A 226 8.53 3.30 -10.65
C GLY A 226 9.94 3.86 -10.53
N GLU A 227 10.96 3.12 -10.97
CA GLU A 227 12.37 3.55 -10.87
C GLU A 227 12.71 4.85 -11.61
N LYS A 228 11.75 5.44 -12.34
CA LYS A 228 11.87 6.71 -13.05
C LYS A 228 11.20 7.89 -12.33
N GLN A 229 10.46 7.65 -11.25
CA GLN A 229 9.77 8.68 -10.47
C GLN A 229 10.73 9.46 -9.59
#